data_AF-A0A4U1CVV7-F1
#
_entry.id   AF-A0A4U1CVV7-F1
#
_cell.length_a   1.000
_cell.length_b   1.000
_cell.length_c   1.000
_cell.angle_alpha   90.00
_cell.angle_beta   90.00
_cell.angle_gamma   90.00
#
_symmetry.space_group_name_H-M   'P 1'
#
loop_
_entity.id
_entity.type
_entity.pdbx_description
1 polymer ?
#
loop_
_entity_poly.entity_id
_entity_poly.type
_entity_poly.pdbx_seq_one_letter_code
_entity_poly.pdbx_strand_id
1 'polypeptide(L)'
;MNCIKIFIFVCCFNFLANTGYSQETKKKVYFLVDTINISKNNRIAEIKDGYYEIMYIFYCRCLPPTYKDLIFSFIVSKEKRVVVDKTPPFNYMSWKELLEITSNPYLFKKNYELYITEVLPKNKYRTNKVDLGGYSITQ
;
A
#
# COMPACT_ATOMS: atom_id res chain seq x y z
N MET A 1 -65.14 25.24 27.38
CA MET A 1 -64.66 25.76 26.07
C MET A 1 -63.16 25.97 26.20
N ASN A 2 -62.36 24.92 26.06
CA ASN A 2 -61.75 24.42 24.83
C ASN A 2 -60.97 25.45 24.00
N CYS A 3 -59.70 25.09 23.78
CA CYS A 3 -58.83 25.45 22.66
C CYS A 3 -58.11 26.79 22.70
N ILE A 4 -56.94 26.85 23.35
CA ILE A 4 -55.82 27.65 22.83
C ILE A 4 -54.59 26.76 22.71
N LYS A 5 -54.06 26.77 21.50
CA LYS A 5 -53.22 25.77 20.85
C LYS A 5 -51.78 25.80 21.38
N ILE A 6 -51.30 24.64 21.80
CA ILE A 6 -49.88 24.29 21.85
C ILE A 6 -49.40 24.24 20.39
N PHE A 7 -48.64 25.24 19.93
CA PHE A 7 -47.99 25.17 18.62
C PHE A 7 -46.79 26.12 18.50
N ILE A 8 -45.78 25.96 19.36
CA ILE A 8 -44.44 26.49 19.12
C ILE A 8 -43.43 25.47 19.66
N PHE A 9 -43.20 24.39 18.91
CA PHE A 9 -42.05 23.51 19.19
C PHE A 9 -41.58 22.73 17.97
N VAL A 10 -41.47 23.36 16.80
CA VAL A 10 -40.76 22.76 15.66
C VAL A 10 -40.24 23.92 14.82
N CYS A 11 -38.94 24.26 14.91
CA CYS A 11 -38.25 24.92 13.78
C CYS A 11 -36.74 25.20 13.92
N CYS A 12 -36.04 24.83 15.01
CA CYS A 12 -34.63 25.29 15.16
C CYS A 12 -33.56 24.23 15.44
N PHE A 13 -33.80 22.94 15.25
CA PHE A 13 -32.72 21.95 15.39
C PHE A 13 -32.77 20.92 14.26
N ASN A 14 -31.59 20.67 13.68
CA ASN A 14 -31.26 19.75 12.59
C ASN A 14 -31.03 20.36 11.19
N PHE A 15 -30.47 21.57 11.15
CA PHE A 15 -29.59 21.99 10.04
C PHE A 15 -28.11 21.80 10.43
N LEU A 16 -27.76 20.61 10.90
CA LEU A 16 -26.38 20.12 10.84
C LEU A 16 -26.35 19.15 9.67
N ALA A 17 -26.35 19.73 8.47
CA ALA A 17 -25.91 19.04 7.28
C ALA A 17 -24.51 18.49 7.59
N ASN A 18 -24.44 17.18 7.76
CA ASN A 18 -23.20 16.43 7.77
C ASN A 18 -22.47 16.74 6.46
N THR A 19 -21.65 17.78 6.46
CA THR A 19 -20.52 17.90 5.53
C THR A 19 -19.48 16.90 6.01
N GLY A 20 -19.81 15.62 5.83
CA GLY A 20 -18.82 14.56 5.87
C GLY A 20 -17.87 14.82 4.72
N TYR A 21 -16.80 15.56 4.99
CA TYR A 21 -15.62 15.56 4.14
C TYR A 21 -15.10 14.13 4.12
N SER A 22 -15.57 13.33 3.17
CA SER A 22 -14.88 12.11 2.78
C SER A 22 -13.57 12.56 2.15
N GLN A 23 -12.55 12.75 2.98
CA GLN A 23 -11.19 12.71 2.47
C GLN A 23 -11.05 11.32 1.85
N GLU A 24 -10.87 11.25 0.53
CA GLU A 24 -10.54 10.00 -0.16
C GLU A 24 -9.26 9.46 0.48
N THR A 25 -9.41 8.59 1.47
CA THR A 25 -8.28 7.91 2.10
C THR A 25 -7.85 6.82 1.14
N LYS A 26 -6.58 6.88 0.72
CA LYS A 26 -6.01 5.87 -0.17
C LYS A 26 -6.22 4.47 0.43
N LYS A 27 -6.56 3.51 -0.43
CA LYS A 27 -6.74 2.12 -0.03
C LYS A 27 -5.39 1.51 0.33
N LYS A 28 -5.26 1.03 1.57
CA LYS A 28 -4.07 0.30 2.02
C LYS A 28 -4.06 -1.09 1.42
N VAL A 29 -2.92 -1.48 0.87
CA VAL A 29 -2.70 -2.80 0.28
C VAL A 29 -1.37 -3.36 0.77
N TYR A 30 -1.32 -4.67 0.96
CA TYR A 30 -0.19 -5.37 1.56
C TYR A 30 0.30 -6.46 0.63
N PHE A 31 1.62 -6.56 0.47
CA PHE A 31 2.27 -7.59 -0.33
C PHE A 31 3.35 -8.28 0.49
N LEU A 32 3.42 -9.62 0.43
CA LEU A 32 4.42 -10.42 1.13
C LEU A 32 5.55 -10.79 0.17
N VAL A 33 6.78 -10.39 0.51
CA VAL A 33 8.00 -10.75 -0.20
C VAL A 33 8.78 -11.76 0.63
N ASP A 34 8.93 -12.97 0.10
CA ASP A 34 9.81 -14.00 0.64
C ASP A 34 10.98 -14.25 -0.31
N THR A 35 12.11 -13.62 -0.03
CA THR A 35 13.36 -13.87 -0.77
C THR A 35 14.25 -14.92 -0.09
N ILE A 36 13.91 -15.41 1.10
CA ILE A 36 14.79 -16.30 1.88
C ILE A 36 14.45 -17.75 1.60
N ASN A 37 13.16 -18.10 1.58
CA ASN A 37 12.70 -19.47 1.41
C ASN A 37 12.49 -19.84 -0.07
N ILE A 38 12.57 -18.87 -0.99
CA ILE A 38 12.43 -19.09 -2.43
C ILE A 38 13.82 -19.15 -3.09
N SER A 39 14.04 -20.17 -3.93
CA SER A 39 15.28 -20.33 -4.69
C SER A 39 15.51 -19.13 -5.62
N LYS A 40 16.79 -18.72 -5.80
CA LYS A 40 17.14 -17.50 -6.53
C LYS A 40 16.47 -17.39 -7.90
N ASN A 41 16.39 -18.50 -8.64
CA ASN A 41 15.78 -18.53 -9.96
C ASN A 41 14.27 -18.28 -9.91
N ASN A 42 13.58 -18.68 -8.85
CA ASN A 42 12.11 -18.59 -8.74
C ASN A 42 11.63 -17.33 -7.99
N ARG A 43 12.54 -16.46 -7.55
CA ARG A 43 12.17 -15.20 -6.89
C ARG A 43 11.52 -14.26 -7.89
N ILE A 44 10.42 -13.66 -7.47
CA ILE A 44 9.73 -12.59 -8.20
C ILE A 44 10.26 -11.20 -7.84
N ALA A 45 11.06 -11.10 -6.78
CA ALA A 45 11.61 -9.85 -6.30
C ALA A 45 13.05 -10.01 -5.76
N GLU A 46 13.83 -8.95 -5.91
CA GLU A 46 15.10 -8.71 -5.22
C GLU A 46 14.96 -7.51 -4.30
N ILE A 47 15.69 -7.52 -3.18
CA ILE A 47 15.76 -6.41 -2.23
C ILE A 47 17.18 -5.85 -2.28
N LYS A 48 17.31 -4.58 -2.63
CA LYS A 48 18.57 -3.85 -2.60
C LYS A 48 18.56 -2.85 -1.44
N ASP A 49 19.51 -3.01 -0.53
CA ASP A 49 19.71 -2.11 0.61
C ASP A 49 20.74 -1.03 0.21
N GLY A 50 20.26 0.18 -0.03
CA GLY A 50 21.07 1.36 -0.27
C GLY A 50 21.25 2.18 1.00
N TYR A 51 22.21 3.11 0.99
CA TYR A 51 22.57 3.88 2.20
C TYR A 51 21.42 4.73 2.74
N TYR A 52 20.54 5.23 1.87
CA TYR A 52 19.39 6.07 2.22
C TYR A 52 18.04 5.51 1.77
N GLU A 53 18.04 4.41 1.03
CA GLU A 53 16.86 3.90 0.35
C GLU A 53 16.93 2.38 0.26
N ILE A 54 15.82 1.71 0.53
CA ILE A 54 15.66 0.28 0.21
C ILE A 54 14.75 0.16 -0.99
N MET A 55 15.17 -0.64 -1.97
CA MET A 55 14.43 -0.92 -3.18
C MET A 55 13.99 -2.38 -3.23
N TYR A 56 12.72 -2.59 -3.54
CA TYR A 56 12.10 -3.86 -3.92
C TYR A 56 11.94 -3.87 -5.44
N ILE A 57 12.75 -4.68 -6.12
CA ILE A 57 12.79 -4.78 -7.58
C ILE A 57 12.06 -6.05 -7.97
N PHE A 58 10.89 -5.91 -8.57
CA PHE A 58 10.08 -7.04 -9.02
C PHE A 58 10.32 -7.35 -10.49
N TYR A 59 10.66 -8.61 -10.76
CA TYR A 59 10.91 -9.13 -12.09
C TYR A 59 9.64 -9.75 -12.64
N CYS A 60 9.21 -9.31 -13.82
CA CYS A 60 8.16 -10.01 -14.55
C CYS A 60 8.77 -10.76 -15.74
N ARG A 61 8.80 -12.10 -15.65
CA ARG A 61 9.21 -12.95 -16.79
C ARG A 61 8.26 -12.82 -17.99
N CYS A 62 7.07 -12.28 -17.77
CA CYS A 62 6.01 -12.14 -18.78
C CYS A 62 6.07 -10.80 -19.52
N LEU A 63 6.94 -9.86 -19.11
CA LEU A 63 7.05 -8.56 -19.76
C LEU A 63 8.04 -8.60 -20.94
N PRO A 64 7.76 -7.87 -22.04
CA PRO A 64 8.71 -7.69 -23.15
C PRO A 64 10.02 -7.04 -22.67
N PRO A 65 11.16 -7.20 -23.39
CA PRO A 65 12.47 -6.69 -22.99
C PRO A 65 12.56 -5.17 -22.71
N THR A 66 11.60 -4.41 -23.24
CA THR A 66 11.43 -2.97 -23.06
C THR A 66 10.85 -2.58 -21.69
N TYR A 67 10.19 -3.51 -20.99
CA TYR A 67 9.66 -3.31 -19.64
C TYR A 67 10.38 -4.26 -18.69
N LYS A 68 11.44 -3.77 -18.03
CA LYS A 68 12.36 -4.64 -17.29
C LYS A 68 11.86 -4.98 -15.89
N ASP A 69 11.54 -3.97 -15.09
CA ASP A 69 11.29 -4.15 -13.65
C ASP A 69 10.20 -3.21 -13.11
N LEU A 70 9.45 -3.67 -12.12
CA LEU A 70 8.59 -2.84 -11.27
C LEU A 70 9.33 -2.56 -9.96
N ILE A 71 9.64 -1.29 -9.70
CA ILE A 71 10.48 -0.90 -8.55
C ILE A 71 9.63 -0.15 -7.53
N PHE A 72 9.61 -0.67 -6.31
CA PHE A 72 9.11 0.05 -5.15
C PHE A 72 10.25 0.39 -4.22
N SER A 73 10.20 1.55 -3.58
CA SER A 73 11.24 1.92 -2.64
C SER A 73 10.68 2.64 -1.43
N PHE A 74 11.47 2.69 -0.38
CA PHE A 74 11.21 3.59 0.74
C PHE A 74 12.50 4.22 1.21
N ILE A 75 12.42 5.50 1.56
CA ILE A 75 13.51 6.22 2.17
C ILE A 75 13.70 5.70 3.59
N VAL A 76 14.93 5.32 3.90
CA VAL A 76 15.31 4.91 5.23
C VAL A 76 15.29 6.14 6.12
N SER A 77 14.17 6.36 6.82
CA SER A 77 14.07 7.39 7.84
C SER A 77 14.83 6.96 9.10
N LYS A 78 15.10 7.92 10.00
CA LYS A 78 15.69 7.64 11.31
C LYS A 78 14.76 6.86 12.24
N GLU A 79 13.51 6.64 11.86
CA GLU A 79 12.56 5.87 12.67
C GLU A 79 12.96 4.40 12.70
N LYS A 80 12.85 3.78 13.89
CA LYS A 80 13.17 2.37 14.08
C LYS A 80 12.22 1.52 13.24
N ARG A 81 12.79 0.78 12.28
CA ARG A 81 12.08 -0.25 11.53
C ARG A 81 11.61 -1.33 12.50
N VAL A 82 10.30 -1.51 12.62
CA VAL A 82 9.72 -2.49 13.53
C VAL A 82 9.89 -3.89 12.94
N VAL A 83 10.52 -4.76 13.72
CA VAL A 83 10.68 -6.18 13.39
C VAL A 83 9.84 -6.99 14.36
N VAL A 84 9.05 -7.91 13.84
CA VAL A 84 8.18 -8.78 14.63
C VAL A 84 8.53 -10.26 14.42
N ASP A 85 8.29 -11.09 15.43
CA ASP A 85 8.62 -12.52 15.41
C ASP A 85 7.50 -13.41 14.83
N LYS A 86 6.39 -12.82 14.38
CA LYS A 86 5.26 -13.52 13.77
C LYS A 86 4.81 -12.78 12.52
N THR A 87 4.30 -13.53 11.55
CA THR A 87 3.73 -12.96 10.34
C THR A 87 2.61 -11.99 10.73
N PRO A 88 2.67 -10.71 10.32
CA PRO A 88 1.59 -9.79 10.56
C PRO A 88 0.30 -10.29 9.89
N PRO A 89 -0.87 -10.23 10.56
CA PRO A 89 -2.13 -10.80 10.07
C PRO A 89 -2.82 -9.88 9.04
N PHE A 90 -2.07 -9.42 8.03
CA PHE A 90 -2.63 -8.61 6.94
C PHE A 90 -3.24 -9.50 5.85
N ASN A 91 -4.19 -8.95 5.11
CA ASN A 91 -4.67 -9.58 3.88
C ASN A 91 -3.67 -9.27 2.74
N TYR A 92 -2.77 -10.22 2.50
CA TYR A 92 -1.74 -10.07 1.47
C TYR A 92 -2.31 -10.36 0.08
N MET A 93 -2.06 -9.44 -0.85
CA MET A 93 -2.41 -9.64 -2.25
C MET A 93 -1.40 -10.54 -2.96
N SER A 94 -1.87 -11.21 -3.99
CA SER A 94 -1.07 -11.98 -4.93
C SER A 94 -0.27 -11.07 -5.87
N TRP A 95 0.75 -11.63 -6.52
CA TRP A 95 1.55 -10.91 -7.50
C TRP A 95 0.71 -10.41 -8.69
N LYS A 96 -0.27 -11.22 -9.10
CA LYS A 96 -1.20 -10.86 -10.18
C LYS A 96 -2.03 -9.62 -9.83
N GLU A 97 -2.56 -9.56 -8.61
CA GLU A 97 -3.34 -8.40 -8.14
C GLU A 97 -2.47 -7.15 -8.04
N LEU A 98 -1.23 -7.28 -7.55
CA LEU A 98 -0.30 -6.16 -7.50
C LEU A 98 0.02 -5.61 -8.90
N LEU A 99 0.27 -6.49 -9.87
CA LEU A 99 0.49 -6.10 -11.27
C LEU A 99 -0.73 -5.38 -11.87
N GLU A 100 -1.93 -5.89 -11.60
CA GLU A 100 -3.17 -5.31 -12.11
C GLU A 100 -3.35 -3.88 -11.62
N ILE A 101 -3.19 -3.62 -10.32
CA ILE A 101 -3.37 -2.28 -9.76
C ILE A 101 -2.21 -1.32 -10.10
N THR A 102 -1.03 -1.83 -10.44
CA THR A 102 0.16 -1.04 -10.79
C THR A 102 0.32 -0.80 -12.29
N SER A 103 -0.55 -1.40 -13.11
CA SER A 103 -0.61 -1.21 -14.56
C SER A 103 -0.78 0.25 -14.97
N ASN A 104 -1.48 1.03 -14.14
CA ASN A 104 -1.60 2.48 -14.29
C ASN A 104 -0.91 3.20 -13.11
N PRO A 105 0.35 3.66 -13.28
CA PRO A 105 1.10 4.33 -12.21
C PRO A 105 0.39 5.51 -11.57
N TYR A 106 -0.30 6.31 -12.39
CA TYR A 106 -0.98 7.52 -11.92
C TYR A 106 -2.15 7.16 -11.01
N LEU A 107 -3.01 6.23 -11.46
CA LEU A 107 -4.14 5.76 -10.65
C LEU A 107 -3.66 5.00 -9.41
N PHE A 108 -2.59 4.22 -9.54
CA PHE A 108 -1.97 3.54 -8.41
C PHE A 108 -1.58 4.53 -7.31
N LYS A 109 -0.76 5.53 -7.66
CA LYS A 109 -0.29 6.56 -6.72
C LYS A 109 -1.43 7.39 -6.14
N LYS A 110 -2.50 7.63 -6.90
CA LYS A 110 -3.68 8.36 -6.43
C LYS A 110 -4.48 7.55 -5.42
N ASN A 111 -4.72 6.27 -5.70
CA ASN A 111 -5.76 5.49 -5.02
C ASN A 111 -5.22 4.54 -3.93
N TYR A 112 -3.92 4.22 -3.93
CA TYR A 112 -3.36 3.16 -3.08
C TYR A 112 -2.16 3.59 -2.23
N GLU A 113 -2.04 2.96 -1.07
CA GLU A 113 -0.83 2.94 -0.24
C GLU A 113 -0.34 1.50 -0.16
N LEU A 114 0.85 1.23 -0.70
CA LEU A 114 1.44 -0.09 -0.66
C LEU A 114 2.34 -0.27 0.54
N TYR A 115 2.16 -1.41 1.19
CA TYR A 115 3.02 -1.91 2.26
C TYR A 115 3.62 -3.23 1.82
N ILE A 116 4.95 -3.34 1.88
CA ILE A 116 5.66 -4.59 1.61
C ILE A 116 6.12 -5.17 2.95
N THR A 117 5.66 -6.40 3.24
CA THR A 117 6.18 -7.23 4.32
C THR A 117 7.28 -8.12 3.77
N GLU A 118 8.48 -7.98 4.30
CA GLU A 118 9.64 -8.80 3.99
C GLU A 118 9.79 -9.90 5.04
N VAL A 119 10.03 -11.13 4.58
CA VAL A 119 10.49 -12.24 5.42
C VAL A 119 11.99 -12.09 5.69
N LEU A 120 12.35 -12.07 6.97
CA LEU A 120 13.72 -11.96 7.49
C LEU A 120 14.19 -13.30 8.06
N PRO A 121 15.52 -13.50 8.25
CA PRO A 121 16.04 -14.71 8.85
C PRO A 121 15.41 -14.99 10.23
N LYS A 122 15.31 -16.28 10.58
CA LYS A 122 14.66 -16.75 11.81
C LYS A 122 13.15 -16.44 11.86
N ASN A 123 12.48 -16.45 10.70
CA ASN A 123 11.03 -16.19 10.59
C ASN A 123 10.60 -14.87 11.22
N LYS A 124 11.44 -13.84 11.07
CA LYS A 124 11.10 -12.48 11.47
C LYS A 124 10.47 -11.74 10.30
N TYR A 125 9.75 -10.67 10.58
CA TYR A 125 9.07 -9.90 9.55
C TYR A 125 9.26 -8.42 9.77
N ARG A 126 9.35 -7.68 8.67
CA ARG A 126 9.42 -6.22 8.64
C ARG A 126 8.47 -5.71 7.58
N THR A 127 7.61 -4.75 7.94
CA THR A 127 6.67 -4.14 6.99
C THR A 127 7.02 -2.68 6.80
N ASN A 128 7.19 -2.27 5.55
CA ASN A 128 7.48 -0.88 5.19
C ASN A 128 6.40 -0.35 4.26
N LYS A 129 5.96 0.90 4.47
CA LYS A 129 5.24 1.64 3.45
C LYS A 129 6.23 1.98 2.35
N VAL A 130 5.87 1.69 1.10
CA VAL A 130 6.73 1.91 -0.06
C VAL A 130 6.03 2.80 -1.07
N ASP A 131 6.83 3.55 -1.80
CA ASP A 131 6.41 4.35 -2.94
C ASP A 131 6.81 3.64 -4.22
N LEU A 132 5.98 3.82 -5.25
CA LEU A 132 6.29 3.36 -6.59
C LEU A 132 7.38 4.25 -7.19
N GLY A 133 8.59 3.68 -7.31
CA GLY A 133 9.78 4.30 -7.87
C GLY A 133 9.67 4.49 -9.39
N GLY A 134 10.70 5.11 -9.98
CA GLY A 134 10.74 5.37 -11.40
C GLY A 134 10.65 4.08 -12.21
N TYR A 135 9.69 4.02 -13.13
CA TYR A 135 9.70 3.05 -14.22
C TYR A 135 10.96 3.33 -15.04
N SER A 136 11.80 2.32 -15.26
CA SER A 136 12.70 2.39 -16.42
C SER A 136 11.82 2.25 -17.66
N ILE A 137 11.26 3.37 -18.10
CA ILE A 137 10.71 3.54 -19.44
C ILE A 137 11.92 3.92 -20.27
N THR A 138 12.67 2.93 -20.75
CA THR A 138 13.48 3.16 -21.94
C THR A 138 12.50 3.33 -23.10
N GLN A 139 12.36 4.58 -23.57
CA GLN A 139 11.70 4.95 -24.82
C GLN A 139 12.23 4.15 -26.00
#